data_AF-A0A9P0E498-F1
#
_entry.id   AF-A0A9P0E498-F1
#
_cell.length_a   1.000
_cell.length_b   1.000
_cell.length_c   1.000
_cell.angle_alpha   90.00
_cell.angle_beta   90.00
_cell.angle_gamma   90.00
#
_symmetry.space_group_name_H-M   'P 1'
#
loop_
_entity.id
_entity.type
_entity.pdbx_description
1 polymer ?
#
loop_
_entity_poly.entity_id
_entity_poly.type
_entity_poly.pdbx_seq_one_letter_code
_entity_poly.pdbx_strand_id
1 'polypeptide(L)'
;MPIPIPSGDPFYPRRNVSTGERVCLPFMRSLPGQHRLGPREQINQNTAYLDGSQIYGEHACLARELRGFGGKMNATRHPTQGKDLLPISPSHPECKAPSGYCFIGGDGRASEQPGLTAMHTIYLREHNRLVDGLRGVNPHWGDEKLFQTARKITVASYQHVLYNEFLPRILGWNAINLYGLKLNSQAYYKGYSSTCNPTIVTEFATAAYRIGHSLLRPHIPRMGTSYNPVEPAILLRDHFFNPDIIYQPHIIDDIMRGLASTPMESLDQFITGEITNHLFEDRRIPHSGMDLPALNVQRARDHGIPPYNEYRSLCNLKRAVTWDDLSREIPAEVIARLRLIYPTVNDVDLFPGGLSERPLQGGLVGPTNPRVKCNSLPTIDLNAWRETAQTGCQIAGRTVAVGESYIPTPCTSCICTPEGAQCASLRVTDCDRLLREAGMEAVLEDEVCSSQCGEYLTRQTSVIPSVSLTTRRPRTHNGGFLPTSLVPPPPVRQNKRRPHLRPFDVPPPLLV
;
A
#
# COMPACT_ATOMS: atom_id res chain seq x y z
N MET A 1 -2.64 1.96 -21.99
CA MET A 1 -3.17 0.67 -22.46
C MET A 1 -4.69 0.74 -22.34
N PRO A 2 -5.34 1.57 -23.19
CA PRO A 2 -6.75 1.92 -23.02
C PRO A 2 -7.67 0.70 -23.16
N ILE A 3 -8.85 0.76 -22.54
CA ILE A 3 -9.84 -0.31 -22.60
C ILE A 3 -10.79 -0.04 -23.77
N PRO A 4 -10.84 -0.90 -24.80
CA PRO A 4 -11.73 -0.69 -25.93
C PRO A 4 -13.18 -0.89 -25.52
N ILE A 5 -14.07 -0.03 -26.01
CA ILE A 5 -15.52 -0.17 -25.81
C ILE A 5 -16.06 -1.19 -26.83
N PRO A 6 -16.80 -2.23 -26.37
CA PRO A 6 -17.37 -3.24 -27.26
C PRO A 6 -18.50 -2.66 -28.14
N SER A 7 -18.88 -3.42 -29.17
CA SER A 7 -20.08 -3.08 -29.97
C SER A 7 -21.34 -3.31 -29.14
N GLY A 8 -22.27 -2.37 -29.16
CA GLY A 8 -23.54 -2.50 -28.43
C GLY A 8 -23.42 -2.33 -26.92
N ASP A 9 -22.35 -1.68 -26.45
CA ASP A 9 -22.23 -1.26 -25.05
C ASP A 9 -23.46 -0.42 -24.63
N PRO A 10 -24.10 -0.72 -23.49
CA PRO A 10 -25.34 -0.08 -23.09
C PRO A 10 -25.16 1.36 -22.59
N PHE A 11 -23.95 1.76 -22.21
CA PHE A 11 -23.67 3.05 -21.60
C PHE A 11 -22.67 3.88 -22.41
N TYR A 12 -21.58 3.27 -22.87
CA TYR A 12 -20.48 3.96 -23.52
C TYR A 12 -20.64 3.99 -25.05
N PRO A 13 -20.55 5.17 -25.70
CA PRO A 13 -20.57 5.22 -27.15
C PRO A 13 -19.24 4.69 -27.71
N ARG A 14 -19.31 3.75 -28.66
CA ARG A 14 -18.10 3.19 -29.32
C ARG A 14 -17.31 4.23 -30.13
N ARG A 15 -18.02 5.25 -30.63
CA ARG A 15 -17.43 6.37 -31.38
C ARG A 15 -18.00 7.68 -30.87
N ASN A 16 -17.16 8.70 -30.86
CA ASN A 16 -17.58 10.05 -30.56
C ASN A 16 -18.50 10.53 -31.70
N VAL A 17 -19.66 11.08 -31.36
CA VAL A 17 -20.68 11.50 -32.34
C VAL A 17 -20.21 12.68 -33.18
N SER A 18 -19.41 13.61 -32.62
CA SER A 18 -18.95 14.80 -33.33
C SER A 18 -17.67 14.56 -34.12
N THR A 19 -16.71 13.78 -33.59
CA THR A 19 -15.41 13.55 -34.27
C THR A 19 -15.36 12.26 -35.08
N GLY A 20 -16.28 11.31 -34.83
CA GLY A 20 -16.24 9.98 -35.43
C GLY A 20 -15.12 9.07 -34.91
N GLU A 21 -14.25 9.57 -34.03
CA GLU A 21 -13.13 8.82 -33.47
C GLU A 21 -13.60 7.70 -32.53
N ARG A 22 -12.80 6.63 -32.41
CA ARG A 22 -13.10 5.55 -31.47
C ARG A 22 -12.88 6.06 -30.05
N VAL A 23 -13.87 5.82 -29.18
CA VAL A 23 -13.75 6.10 -27.76
C VAL A 23 -13.21 4.85 -27.06
N CYS A 24 -12.45 5.07 -25.99
CA CYS A 24 -11.95 4.02 -25.12
C CYS A 24 -11.92 4.56 -23.69
N LEU A 25 -12.00 3.66 -22.69
CA LEU A 25 -11.82 4.07 -21.31
C LEU A 25 -10.34 4.34 -21.05
N PRO A 26 -10.01 5.48 -20.41
CA PRO A 26 -8.63 5.84 -20.14
C PRO A 26 -8.00 4.84 -19.16
N PHE A 27 -6.77 4.42 -19.44
CA PHE A 27 -6.03 3.52 -18.55
C PHE A 27 -4.53 3.77 -18.65
N MET A 28 -3.95 4.14 -17.51
CA MET A 28 -2.51 4.30 -17.33
C MET A 28 -1.92 3.06 -16.67
N ARG A 29 -0.83 2.54 -17.26
CA ARG A 29 -0.08 1.41 -16.70
C ARG A 29 0.55 1.82 -15.37
N SER A 30 0.61 0.90 -14.42
CA SER A 30 1.29 1.13 -13.15
C SER A 30 2.79 1.31 -13.37
N LEU A 31 3.42 2.14 -12.54
CA LEU A 31 4.87 2.36 -12.60
C LEU A 31 5.62 1.04 -12.42
N PRO A 32 6.68 0.80 -13.23
CA PRO A 32 7.52 -0.38 -13.08
C PRO A 32 8.32 -0.30 -11.78
N GLY A 33 8.40 -1.42 -11.04
CA GLY A 33 9.19 -1.54 -9.81
C GLY A 33 10.50 -2.31 -9.95
N GLN A 34 10.78 -2.90 -11.12
CA GLN A 34 12.00 -3.65 -11.36
C GLN A 34 13.22 -2.74 -11.59
N HIS A 35 14.32 -3.01 -10.88
CA HIS A 35 15.59 -2.28 -11.00
C HIS A 35 16.55 -2.91 -12.03
N ARG A 36 16.27 -4.13 -12.50
CA ARG A 36 17.12 -4.90 -13.42
C ARG A 36 16.29 -5.50 -14.55
N LEU A 37 16.95 -5.98 -15.60
CA LEU A 37 16.31 -6.75 -16.67
C LEU A 37 15.60 -7.99 -16.09
N GLY A 38 14.32 -8.14 -16.39
CA GLY A 38 13.49 -9.23 -15.87
C GLY A 38 12.01 -9.00 -16.15
N PRO A 39 11.12 -9.87 -15.62
CA PRO A 39 9.68 -9.65 -15.64
C PRO A 39 9.33 -8.28 -15.07
N ARG A 40 8.31 -7.63 -15.65
CA ARG A 40 7.85 -6.33 -15.16
C ARG A 40 7.13 -6.52 -13.83
N GLU A 41 7.56 -5.80 -12.81
CA GLU A 41 6.91 -5.72 -11.50
C GLU A 41 6.38 -4.32 -11.23
N GLN A 42 5.60 -4.15 -10.15
CA GLN A 42 5.02 -2.86 -9.78
C GLN A 42 5.45 -2.44 -8.38
N ILE A 43 5.32 -1.14 -8.09
CA ILE A 43 5.73 -0.55 -6.82
C ILE A 43 4.54 -0.49 -5.87
N ASN A 44 4.71 -0.99 -4.66
CA ASN A 44 3.87 -0.62 -3.53
C ASN A 44 4.42 0.67 -2.91
N GLN A 45 3.63 1.75 -2.97
CA GLN A 45 4.02 3.04 -2.40
C GLN A 45 3.74 3.13 -0.90
N ASN A 46 2.89 2.26 -0.35
CA ASN A 46 2.57 2.23 1.07
C ASN A 46 3.41 1.20 1.83
N THR A 47 3.49 1.34 3.16
CA THR A 47 4.03 0.29 4.01
C THR A 47 3.13 -0.96 3.93
N ALA A 48 3.73 -2.15 3.83
CA ALA A 48 2.97 -3.40 3.77
C ALA A 48 2.41 -3.84 5.12
N TYR A 49 2.89 -3.23 6.21
CA TYR A 49 2.47 -3.55 7.56
C TYR A 49 1.10 -2.96 7.89
N LEU A 50 0.40 -3.56 8.85
CA LEU A 50 -0.80 -2.98 9.44
C LEU A 50 -0.41 -1.94 10.52
N ASP A 51 0.35 -0.91 10.12
CA ASP A 51 1.01 0.06 11.00
C ASP A 51 0.31 1.43 11.07
N GLY A 52 -0.89 1.51 10.51
CA GLY A 52 -1.67 2.74 10.45
C GLY A 52 -1.14 3.76 9.44
N SER A 53 -0.34 3.38 8.44
CA SER A 53 0.16 4.29 7.40
C SER A 53 -0.95 5.06 6.70
N GLN A 54 -2.16 4.52 6.56
CA GLN A 54 -3.32 5.27 6.05
C GLN A 54 -3.73 6.46 6.93
N ILE A 55 -3.31 6.49 8.21
CA ILE A 55 -3.53 7.58 9.16
C ILE A 55 -2.28 8.46 9.25
N TYR A 56 -1.10 7.86 9.32
CA TYR A 56 0.16 8.53 9.70
C TYR A 56 1.11 8.81 8.52
N GLY A 57 0.82 8.31 7.33
CA GLY A 57 1.69 8.35 6.17
C GLY A 57 2.65 7.16 6.07
N GLU A 58 3.09 6.88 4.85
CA GLU A 58 4.03 5.84 4.48
C GLU A 58 5.50 6.21 4.76
N HIS A 59 5.79 7.50 4.95
CA HIS A 59 7.15 7.99 5.15
C HIS A 59 7.21 9.22 6.07
N ALA A 60 8.40 9.49 6.63
CA ALA A 60 8.62 10.54 7.62
C ALA A 60 8.28 11.97 7.15
N CYS A 61 8.30 12.28 5.85
CA CYS A 61 7.94 13.60 5.32
C CYS A 61 6.43 13.87 5.48
N LEU A 62 5.58 13.00 4.92
CA LEU A 62 4.13 13.06 5.06
C LEU A 62 3.71 12.95 6.53
N ALA A 63 4.35 12.07 7.31
CA ALA A 63 4.07 11.96 8.74
C ALA A 63 4.32 13.30 9.47
N ARG A 64 5.34 14.07 9.10
CA ARG A 64 5.59 15.40 9.67
C ARG A 64 4.54 16.42 9.25
N GLU A 65 4.09 16.38 7.99
CA GLU A 65 3.03 17.27 7.48
C GLU A 65 1.68 17.02 8.18
N LEU A 66 1.39 15.75 8.50
CA LEU A 66 0.15 15.35 9.18
C LEU A 66 0.20 15.56 10.69
N ARG A 67 1.33 15.97 11.26
CA ARG A 67 1.48 16.23 12.70
C ARG A 67 1.07 17.66 13.06
N GLY A 68 0.36 17.77 14.17
CA GLY A 68 0.04 19.03 14.83
C GLY A 68 0.88 19.24 16.08
N PHE A 69 0.54 20.28 16.85
CA PHE A 69 1.24 20.63 18.09
C PHE A 69 0.88 19.72 19.27
N GLY A 70 1.77 19.61 20.24
CA GLY A 70 1.52 18.85 21.47
C GLY A 70 1.57 17.34 21.28
N GLY A 71 2.11 16.85 20.17
CA GLY A 71 2.08 15.43 19.81
C GLY A 71 0.74 14.97 19.23
N LYS A 72 -0.16 15.88 18.81
CA LYS A 72 -1.40 15.56 18.10
C LYS A 72 -1.18 15.38 16.59
N MET A 73 -2.17 14.83 15.91
CA MET A 73 -2.34 14.98 14.46
C MET A 73 -2.87 16.39 14.13
N ASN A 74 -2.43 16.92 13.00
CA ASN A 74 -2.99 18.14 12.42
C ASN A 74 -4.47 17.91 12.11
N ALA A 75 -5.29 18.96 12.25
CA ALA A 75 -6.73 18.85 12.05
C ALA A 75 -7.34 20.20 11.67
N THR A 76 -8.41 20.17 10.88
CA THR A 76 -9.16 21.38 10.51
C THR A 76 -10.31 21.59 11.49
N ARG A 77 -10.43 22.77 12.07
CA ARG A 77 -11.61 23.11 12.88
C ARG A 77 -12.85 23.16 11.98
N HIS A 78 -13.94 22.58 12.46
CA HIS A 78 -15.20 22.59 11.72
C HIS A 78 -15.71 24.04 11.54
N PRO A 79 -16.17 24.45 10.34
CA PRO A 79 -16.43 25.86 10.02
C PRO A 79 -17.64 26.48 10.74
N THR A 80 -18.68 25.71 11.01
CA THR A 80 -19.94 26.22 11.58
C THR A 80 -20.13 25.84 13.04
N GLN A 81 -20.04 24.54 13.36
CA GLN A 81 -19.97 23.94 14.70
C GLN A 81 -19.76 22.42 14.53
N GLY A 82 -18.80 21.82 15.23
CA GLY A 82 -18.52 20.39 15.11
C GLY A 82 -17.16 19.99 15.68
N LYS A 83 -16.91 18.67 15.71
CA LYS A 83 -15.58 18.12 16.05
C LYS A 83 -14.61 18.31 14.89
N ASP A 84 -13.32 18.32 15.19
CA ASP A 84 -12.26 18.49 14.21
C ASP A 84 -12.38 17.53 13.02
N LEU A 85 -12.05 18.02 11.83
CA LEU A 85 -12.00 17.29 10.57
C LEU A 85 -10.55 16.98 10.19
N LEU A 86 -10.36 16.18 9.14
CA LEU A 86 -9.04 16.00 8.54
C LEU A 86 -8.44 17.35 8.09
N PRO A 87 -7.09 17.46 8.00
CA PRO A 87 -6.45 18.61 7.40
C PRO A 87 -6.93 18.81 5.96
N ILE A 88 -7.21 20.06 5.59
CA ILE A 88 -7.55 20.43 4.21
C ILE A 88 -6.28 20.66 3.37
N SER A 89 -6.37 20.36 2.09
CA SER A 89 -5.33 20.59 1.08
C SER A 89 -5.93 21.30 -0.14
N PRO A 90 -5.41 22.49 -0.50
CA PRO A 90 -5.84 23.22 -1.71
C PRO A 90 -5.20 22.68 -3.00
N SER A 91 -4.24 21.75 -2.88
CA SER A 91 -3.42 21.26 -3.99
C SER A 91 -3.60 19.77 -4.26
N HIS A 92 -4.66 19.16 -3.73
CA HIS A 92 -4.92 17.74 -3.92
C HIS A 92 -5.20 17.44 -5.41
N PRO A 93 -4.41 16.54 -6.05
CA PRO A 93 -4.40 16.39 -7.51
C PRO A 93 -5.71 15.86 -8.09
N GLU A 94 -6.45 15.05 -7.33
CA GLU A 94 -7.72 14.47 -7.76
C GLU A 94 -8.95 15.26 -7.31
N CYS A 95 -8.77 16.44 -6.71
CA CYS A 95 -9.88 17.15 -6.08
C CYS A 95 -10.91 17.66 -7.10
N LYS A 96 -12.19 17.38 -6.82
CA LYS A 96 -13.34 17.78 -7.65
C LYS A 96 -14.34 18.65 -6.89
N ALA A 97 -14.08 18.95 -5.62
CA ALA A 97 -14.94 19.79 -4.81
C ALA A 97 -15.05 21.22 -5.39
N PRO A 98 -16.27 21.78 -5.48
CA PRO A 98 -16.48 23.19 -5.81
C PRO A 98 -15.72 24.17 -4.91
N SER A 99 -15.51 23.81 -3.63
CA SER A 99 -14.70 24.62 -2.71
C SER A 99 -13.21 24.73 -3.10
N GLY A 100 -12.71 23.80 -3.93
CA GLY A 100 -11.30 23.67 -4.26
C GLY A 100 -10.46 22.96 -3.19
N TYR A 101 -11.08 22.46 -2.13
CA TYR A 101 -10.38 21.80 -1.02
C TYR A 101 -10.77 20.32 -0.91
N CYS A 102 -9.75 19.47 -0.81
CA CYS A 102 -9.91 18.09 -0.39
C CYS A 102 -9.17 17.84 0.92
N PHE A 103 -9.48 16.76 1.61
CA PHE A 103 -8.75 16.36 2.81
C PHE A 103 -7.49 15.57 2.45
N ILE A 104 -6.45 15.78 3.27
CA ILE A 104 -5.22 14.97 3.26
C ILE A 104 -5.21 14.06 4.50
N GLY A 105 -4.74 12.84 4.30
CA GLY A 105 -4.49 11.85 5.36
C GLY A 105 -3.18 11.12 5.08
N GLY A 106 -2.94 10.03 5.81
CA GLY A 106 -1.78 9.18 5.56
C GLY A 106 -1.82 8.40 4.23
N ASP A 107 -3.00 8.31 3.62
CA ASP A 107 -3.18 7.81 2.25
C ASP A 107 -3.83 8.89 1.39
N GLY A 108 -3.32 9.08 0.17
CA GLY A 108 -3.79 10.10 -0.77
C GLY A 108 -5.24 9.95 -1.23
N ARG A 109 -5.91 8.84 -0.88
CA ARG A 109 -7.32 8.60 -1.23
C ARG A 109 -8.28 8.92 -0.08
N ALA A 110 -7.84 9.58 0.99
CA ALA A 110 -8.68 9.92 2.13
C ALA A 110 -9.96 10.71 1.76
N SER A 111 -9.96 11.39 0.60
CA SER A 111 -11.10 12.14 0.04
C SER A 111 -11.88 11.41 -1.06
N GLU A 112 -11.55 10.16 -1.37
CA GLU A 112 -12.15 9.46 -2.52
C GLU A 112 -13.67 9.37 -2.40
N GLN A 113 -14.23 9.07 -1.22
CA GLN A 113 -15.67 9.13 -0.95
C GLN A 113 -15.99 9.43 0.52
N PRO A 114 -17.16 10.02 0.84
CA PRO A 114 -17.47 10.55 2.18
C PRO A 114 -17.41 9.56 3.35
N GLY A 115 -17.78 8.30 3.15
CA GLY A 115 -17.66 7.23 4.13
C GLY A 115 -16.20 6.90 4.48
N LEU A 116 -15.30 6.92 3.50
CA LEU A 116 -13.86 6.74 3.74
C LEU A 116 -13.31 7.95 4.50
N THR A 117 -13.66 9.17 4.07
CA THR A 117 -13.28 10.40 4.77
C THR A 117 -13.76 10.39 6.23
N ALA A 118 -14.98 9.94 6.49
CA ALA A 118 -15.51 9.78 7.84
C ALA A 118 -14.65 8.82 8.68
N MET A 119 -14.29 7.65 8.14
CA MET A 119 -13.42 6.68 8.82
C MET A 119 -12.03 7.26 9.15
N HIS A 120 -11.38 7.94 8.19
CA HIS A 120 -10.10 8.61 8.43
C HIS A 120 -10.22 9.68 9.53
N THR A 121 -11.31 10.45 9.51
CA THR A 121 -11.57 11.47 10.54
C THR A 121 -11.75 10.86 11.93
N ILE A 122 -12.42 9.72 12.05
CA ILE A 122 -12.56 9.02 13.35
C ILE A 122 -11.21 8.58 13.90
N TYR A 123 -10.32 8.01 13.08
CA TYR A 123 -9.00 7.59 13.54
C TYR A 123 -8.09 8.76 13.93
N LEU A 124 -8.16 9.87 13.21
CA LEU A 124 -7.49 11.12 13.61
C LEU A 124 -7.98 11.59 14.99
N ARG A 125 -9.30 11.65 15.18
CA ARG A 125 -9.91 12.08 16.45
C ARG A 125 -9.50 11.14 17.60
N GLU A 126 -9.45 9.83 17.36
CA GLU A 126 -9.04 8.86 18.36
C GLU A 126 -7.57 9.06 18.76
N HIS A 127 -6.67 9.29 17.81
CA HIS A 127 -5.28 9.63 18.13
C HIS A 127 -5.21 10.88 19.02
N ASN A 128 -5.92 11.96 18.65
CA ASN A 128 -5.90 13.20 19.42
C ASN A 128 -6.50 13.04 20.82
N ARG A 129 -7.55 12.21 20.96
CA ARG A 129 -8.15 11.84 22.26
C ARG A 129 -7.15 11.08 23.14
N LEU A 130 -6.42 10.12 22.56
CA LEU A 130 -5.37 9.36 23.26
C LEU A 130 -4.24 10.27 23.72
N VAL A 131 -3.79 11.21 22.88
CA VAL A 131 -2.76 12.20 23.25
C VAL A 131 -3.19 13.02 24.46
N ASP A 132 -4.44 13.50 24.49
CA ASP A 132 -4.94 14.29 25.62
C ASP A 132 -5.02 13.46 26.91
N GLY A 133 -5.49 12.22 26.83
CA GLY A 133 -5.50 11.30 27.98
C GLY A 133 -4.09 10.97 28.48
N LEU A 134 -3.15 10.68 27.57
CA LEU A 134 -1.76 10.38 27.90
C LEU A 134 -1.06 11.57 28.53
N ARG A 135 -1.33 12.80 28.07
CA ARG A 135 -0.77 14.02 28.65
C ARG A 135 -1.29 14.25 30.07
N GLY A 136 -2.57 14.00 30.31
CA GLY A 136 -3.16 14.12 31.65
C GLY A 136 -2.52 13.17 32.67
N VAL A 137 -2.20 11.94 32.26
CA VAL A 137 -1.55 10.94 33.13
C VAL A 137 -0.02 11.12 33.21
N ASN A 138 0.60 11.60 32.13
CA ASN A 138 2.06 11.79 32.03
C ASN A 138 2.41 13.24 31.65
N PRO A 139 2.26 14.22 32.55
CA PRO A 139 2.54 15.64 32.23
C PRO A 139 4.00 15.92 31.85
N HIS A 140 4.92 15.01 32.20
CA HIS A 140 6.36 15.10 31.92
C HIS A 140 6.74 14.60 30.51
N TRP A 141 5.80 14.04 29.74
CA TRP A 141 6.08 13.59 28.38
C TRP A 141 6.06 14.74 27.39
N GLY A 142 7.10 14.85 26.58
CA GLY A 142 7.14 15.75 25.43
C GLY A 142 6.32 15.22 24.24
N ASP A 143 6.12 16.10 23.25
CA ASP A 143 5.30 15.89 22.06
C ASP A 143 5.61 14.59 21.30
N GLU A 144 6.89 14.26 21.11
CA GLU A 144 7.29 13.05 20.39
C GLU A 144 6.85 11.79 21.13
N LYS A 145 7.04 11.75 22.45
CA LYS A 145 6.67 10.59 23.26
C LYS A 145 5.15 10.40 23.28
N LEU A 146 4.41 11.50 23.36
CA LEU A 146 2.94 11.49 23.29
C LEU A 146 2.47 10.96 21.93
N PHE A 147 2.99 11.52 20.83
CA PHE A 147 2.62 11.14 19.47
C PHE A 147 2.87 9.65 19.20
N GLN A 148 4.09 9.17 19.44
CA GLN A 148 4.44 7.76 19.15
C GLN A 148 3.68 6.79 20.05
N THR A 149 3.41 7.17 21.30
CA THR A 149 2.64 6.31 22.20
C THR A 149 1.17 6.24 21.78
N ALA A 150 0.56 7.38 21.41
CA ALA A 150 -0.79 7.41 20.88
C ALA A 150 -0.90 6.65 19.55
N ARG A 151 0.04 6.85 18.62
CA ARG A 151 0.17 6.07 17.37
C ARG A 151 0.20 4.58 17.64
N LYS A 152 1.07 4.12 18.56
CA LYS A 152 1.18 2.70 18.90
C LYS A 152 -0.13 2.11 19.42
N ILE A 153 -0.87 2.85 20.25
CA ILE A 153 -2.17 2.41 20.77
C ILE A 153 -3.22 2.38 19.64
N THR A 154 -3.31 3.42 18.83
CA THR A 154 -4.25 3.47 17.69
C THR A 154 -4.01 2.33 16.71
N VAL A 155 -2.75 2.04 16.40
CA VAL A 155 -2.35 0.92 15.53
C VAL A 155 -2.73 -0.42 16.14
N ALA A 156 -2.50 -0.61 17.44
CA ALA A 156 -2.90 -1.84 18.12
C ALA A 156 -4.43 -2.03 18.11
N SER A 157 -5.20 -0.95 18.33
CA SER A 157 -6.66 -0.98 18.22
C SER A 157 -7.13 -1.33 16.80
N TYR A 158 -6.51 -0.75 15.77
CA TYR A 158 -6.79 -1.06 14.37
C TYR A 158 -6.51 -2.54 14.04
N GLN A 159 -5.33 -3.04 14.43
CA GLN A 159 -4.98 -4.45 14.25
C GLN A 159 -5.94 -5.38 14.98
N HIS A 160 -6.35 -5.02 16.20
CA HIS A 160 -7.32 -5.79 16.97
C HIS A 160 -8.66 -5.90 16.23
N VAL A 161 -9.23 -4.78 15.78
CA VAL A 161 -10.49 -4.79 15.00
C VAL A 161 -10.33 -5.64 13.73
N LEU A 162 -9.21 -5.51 13.03
CA LEU A 162 -8.97 -6.26 11.80
C LEU A 162 -8.95 -7.78 12.04
N TYR A 163 -8.15 -8.26 12.99
CA TYR A 163 -7.99 -9.70 13.23
C TYR A 163 -9.16 -10.31 14.01
N ASN A 164 -9.77 -9.58 14.94
CA ASN A 164 -10.81 -10.09 15.81
C ASN A 164 -12.22 -9.98 15.20
N GLU A 165 -12.47 -8.94 14.41
CA GLU A 165 -13.83 -8.60 13.97
C GLU A 165 -13.98 -8.68 12.45
N PHE A 166 -13.04 -8.12 11.69
CA PHE A 166 -13.16 -8.07 10.23
C PHE A 166 -12.81 -9.40 9.56
N LEU A 167 -11.60 -9.93 9.76
CA LEU A 167 -11.14 -11.15 9.07
C LEU A 167 -12.05 -12.36 9.31
N PRO A 168 -12.59 -12.62 10.52
CA PRO A 168 -13.48 -13.76 10.72
C PRO A 168 -14.79 -13.66 9.93
N ARG A 169 -15.25 -12.45 9.60
CA ARG A 169 -16.44 -12.23 8.77
C ARG A 169 -16.16 -12.43 7.29
N ILE A 170 -14.98 -12.01 6.83
CA ILE A 170 -14.57 -12.19 5.43
C ILE A 170 -14.22 -13.65 5.13
N LEU A 171 -13.38 -14.27 5.96
CA LEU A 171 -12.78 -15.58 5.69
C LEU A 171 -13.55 -16.75 6.31
N GLY A 172 -14.37 -16.50 7.34
CA GLY A 172 -15.01 -17.52 8.15
C GLY A 172 -14.08 -18.16 9.19
N TRP A 173 -14.67 -18.65 10.28
CA TRP A 173 -13.92 -19.18 11.44
C TRP A 173 -13.04 -20.39 11.11
N ASN A 174 -13.43 -21.21 10.14
CA ASN A 174 -12.63 -22.36 9.70
C ASN A 174 -11.27 -21.90 9.15
N ALA A 175 -11.27 -20.87 8.30
CA ALA A 175 -10.04 -20.29 7.76
C ALA A 175 -9.21 -19.60 8.87
N ILE A 176 -9.86 -18.85 9.77
CA ILE A 176 -9.18 -18.22 10.91
C ILE A 176 -8.42 -19.24 11.76
N ASN A 177 -9.05 -20.38 12.06
CA ASN A 177 -8.43 -21.45 12.83
C ASN A 177 -7.32 -22.15 12.04
N LEU A 178 -7.58 -22.50 10.78
CA LEU A 178 -6.61 -23.18 9.90
C LEU A 178 -5.31 -22.37 9.75
N TYR A 179 -5.42 -21.05 9.66
CA TYR A 179 -4.28 -20.16 9.45
C TYR A 179 -3.71 -19.54 10.74
N GLY A 180 -4.20 -19.95 11.91
CA GLY A 180 -3.71 -19.45 13.20
C GLY A 180 -3.87 -17.93 13.37
N LEU A 181 -4.96 -17.36 12.83
CA LEU A 181 -5.22 -15.90 12.84
C LEU A 181 -6.00 -15.45 14.07
N LYS A 182 -6.37 -16.38 14.95
CA LYS A 182 -7.11 -16.09 16.18
C LYS A 182 -6.21 -15.32 17.15
N LEU A 183 -6.72 -14.20 17.67
CA LEU A 183 -6.03 -13.46 18.72
C LEU A 183 -5.99 -14.27 20.03
N ASN A 184 -4.86 -14.17 20.72
CA ASN A 184 -4.75 -14.71 22.08
C ASN A 184 -5.56 -13.84 23.04
N SER A 185 -6.39 -14.46 23.88
CA SER A 185 -7.16 -13.75 24.91
C SER A 185 -6.28 -13.26 26.06
N GLN A 186 -5.09 -13.82 26.23
CA GLN A 186 -4.13 -13.51 27.27
C GLN A 186 -2.69 -13.66 26.74
N ALA A 187 -1.76 -12.96 27.37
CA ALA A 187 -0.33 -12.95 27.04
C ALA A 187 0.01 -12.39 25.64
N TYR A 188 1.31 -12.23 25.39
CA TYR A 188 1.83 -11.70 24.14
C TYR A 188 1.97 -12.78 23.06
N TYR A 189 1.73 -12.41 21.81
CA TYR A 189 2.11 -13.22 20.66
C TYR A 189 3.64 -13.33 20.58
N LYS A 190 4.17 -14.57 20.45
CA LYS A 190 5.61 -14.85 20.37
C LYS A 190 6.06 -15.41 19.02
N GLY A 191 5.16 -15.52 18.05
CA GLY A 191 5.45 -16.11 16.74
C GLY A 191 5.98 -15.11 15.70
N TYR A 192 6.61 -14.01 16.13
CA TYR A 192 7.31 -13.14 15.18
C TYR A 192 8.47 -13.91 14.55
N SER A 193 8.57 -13.83 13.22
CA SER A 193 9.68 -14.40 12.48
C SER A 193 10.31 -13.32 11.61
N SER A 194 11.59 -13.05 11.84
CA SER A 194 12.36 -12.11 11.01
C SER A 194 12.61 -12.60 9.59
N THR A 195 12.29 -13.87 9.29
CA THR A 195 12.43 -14.46 7.95
C THR A 195 11.11 -14.54 7.19
N CYS A 196 9.96 -14.22 7.80
CA CYS A 196 8.70 -14.13 7.06
C CYS A 196 8.69 -12.83 6.26
N ASN A 197 8.46 -12.94 4.95
CA ASN A 197 8.29 -11.78 4.09
C ASN A 197 6.92 -11.11 4.33
N PRO A 198 6.87 -9.83 4.77
CA PRO A 198 5.63 -9.12 5.06
C PRO A 198 5.11 -8.33 3.84
N THR A 199 5.76 -8.39 2.67
CA THR A 199 5.31 -7.62 1.51
C THR A 199 3.94 -8.05 1.02
N ILE A 200 3.18 -7.09 0.51
CA ILE A 200 1.95 -7.35 -0.21
C ILE A 200 2.28 -8.08 -1.51
N VAL A 201 1.64 -9.23 -1.73
CA VAL A 201 1.69 -9.93 -3.01
C VAL A 201 0.83 -9.19 -4.04
N THR A 202 1.31 -9.07 -5.28
CA THR A 202 0.69 -8.24 -6.33
C THR A 202 -0.77 -8.65 -6.57
N GLU A 203 -1.05 -9.95 -6.51
CA GLU A 203 -2.38 -10.54 -6.65
C GLU A 203 -3.38 -10.01 -5.62
N PHE A 204 -2.92 -9.79 -4.39
CA PHE A 204 -3.75 -9.26 -3.32
C PHE A 204 -4.20 -7.83 -3.63
N ALA A 205 -3.26 -6.97 -4.00
CA ALA A 205 -3.52 -5.56 -4.29
C ALA A 205 -4.32 -5.35 -5.60
N THR A 206 -4.12 -6.24 -6.57
CA THR A 206 -4.62 -6.05 -7.94
C THR A 206 -5.91 -6.81 -8.23
N ALA A 207 -6.18 -7.92 -7.54
CA ALA A 207 -7.37 -8.72 -7.76
C ALA A 207 -8.07 -9.13 -6.45
N ALA A 208 -7.40 -9.89 -5.58
CA ALA A 208 -8.08 -10.61 -4.50
C ALA A 208 -8.74 -9.68 -3.46
N TYR A 209 -8.10 -8.57 -3.08
CA TYR A 209 -8.69 -7.64 -2.10
C TYR A 209 -9.66 -6.63 -2.73
N ARG A 210 -9.85 -6.67 -4.06
CA ARG A 210 -10.80 -5.80 -4.77
C ARG A 210 -12.23 -6.34 -4.78
N ILE A 211 -12.46 -7.51 -4.17
CA ILE A 211 -13.80 -8.08 -3.96
C ILE A 211 -14.75 -7.11 -3.26
N GLY A 212 -14.22 -6.18 -2.44
CA GLY A 212 -15.02 -5.16 -1.77
C GLY A 212 -15.82 -4.26 -2.73
N HIS A 213 -15.45 -4.19 -4.01
CA HIS A 213 -16.19 -3.41 -5.00
C HIS A 213 -17.60 -3.93 -5.26
N SER A 214 -17.88 -5.23 -5.08
CA SER A 214 -19.27 -5.73 -5.20
C SER A 214 -20.11 -5.48 -3.95
N LEU A 215 -19.48 -5.17 -2.81
CA LEU A 215 -20.17 -4.86 -1.54
C LEU A 215 -20.72 -3.42 -1.53
N LEU A 216 -20.34 -2.61 -2.52
CA LEU A 216 -20.69 -1.20 -2.59
C LEU A 216 -22.14 -0.99 -3.00
N ARG A 217 -22.85 -0.25 -2.15
CA ARG A 217 -24.17 0.27 -2.46
C ARG A 217 -24.08 1.50 -3.37
N PRO A 218 -25.12 1.81 -4.14
CA PRO A 218 -25.17 3.07 -4.91
C PRO A 218 -25.16 4.33 -4.03
N HIS A 219 -25.67 4.23 -2.81
CA HIS A 219 -25.78 5.37 -1.88
C HIS A 219 -25.17 5.03 -0.52
N ILE A 220 -24.45 5.99 0.05
CA ILE A 220 -24.03 5.95 1.45
C ILE A 220 -25.24 6.38 2.30
N PRO A 221 -25.76 5.49 3.17
CA PRO A 221 -26.90 5.80 4.02
C PRO A 221 -26.52 6.84 5.08
N ARG A 222 -27.52 7.65 5.46
CA ARG A 222 -27.43 8.58 6.58
C ARG A 222 -28.52 8.26 7.58
N MET A 223 -28.15 8.20 8.86
CA MET A 223 -29.08 7.87 9.93
C MET A 223 -28.96 8.91 11.05
N GLY A 224 -30.09 9.48 11.46
CA GLY A 224 -30.13 10.44 12.56
C GLY A 224 -29.84 9.79 13.91
N THR A 225 -29.88 10.57 14.99
CA THR A 225 -29.59 10.09 16.35
C THR A 225 -30.51 8.95 16.82
N SER A 226 -31.75 8.92 16.35
CA SER A 226 -32.73 7.85 16.63
C SER A 226 -32.71 6.72 15.60
N TYR A 227 -31.67 6.63 14.74
CA TYR A 227 -31.56 5.65 13.65
C TYR A 227 -32.69 5.71 12.61
N ASN A 228 -33.36 6.86 12.49
CA ASN A 228 -34.27 7.13 11.38
C ASN A 228 -33.47 7.59 10.15
N PRO A 229 -33.84 7.16 8.93
CA PRO A 229 -33.20 7.62 7.70
C PRO A 229 -33.23 9.14 7.57
N VAL A 230 -32.10 9.72 7.17
CA VAL A 230 -31.97 11.15 6.87
C VAL A 230 -31.82 11.31 5.36
N GLU A 231 -32.79 11.97 4.74
CA GLU A 231 -32.78 12.21 3.30
C GLU A 231 -32.17 13.58 2.92
N PRO A 232 -31.59 13.72 1.72
CA PRO A 232 -31.30 12.63 0.79
C PRO A 232 -30.11 11.77 1.29
N ALA A 233 -30.13 10.48 0.95
CA ALA A 233 -28.93 9.64 1.00
C ALA A 233 -27.82 10.20 0.07
N ILE A 234 -26.57 9.85 0.35
CA ILE A 234 -25.42 10.37 -0.41
C ILE A 234 -25.18 9.47 -1.61
N LEU A 235 -25.52 9.94 -2.81
CA LEU A 235 -25.22 9.23 -4.06
C LEU A 235 -23.71 9.27 -4.34
N LEU A 236 -23.11 8.10 -4.62
CA LEU A 236 -21.65 7.97 -4.77
C LEU A 236 -21.09 8.83 -5.92
N ARG A 237 -21.70 8.78 -7.12
CA ARG A 237 -21.17 9.50 -8.30
C ARG A 237 -21.00 11.01 -8.09
N ASP A 238 -21.80 11.62 -7.21
CA ASP A 238 -21.77 13.06 -6.96
C ASP A 238 -20.68 13.45 -5.94
N HIS A 239 -20.08 12.49 -5.24
CA HIS A 239 -19.22 12.73 -4.09
C HIS A 239 -17.81 12.15 -4.22
N PHE A 240 -17.45 11.58 -5.37
CA PHE A 240 -16.08 11.12 -5.60
C PHE A 240 -15.10 12.29 -5.65
N PHE A 241 -14.13 12.33 -4.72
CA PHE A 241 -13.20 13.45 -4.53
C PHE A 241 -13.89 14.82 -4.39
N ASN A 242 -15.13 14.82 -3.92
CA ASN A 242 -15.91 16.01 -3.60
C ASN A 242 -16.35 15.94 -2.13
N PRO A 243 -15.45 16.26 -1.18
CA PRO A 243 -15.73 16.13 0.24
C PRO A 243 -16.52 17.30 0.85
N ASP A 244 -17.07 18.23 0.06
CA ASP A 244 -17.77 19.42 0.57
C ASP A 244 -18.94 19.07 1.50
N ILE A 245 -19.57 17.92 1.30
CA ILE A 245 -20.63 17.42 2.17
C ILE A 245 -20.16 17.20 3.63
N ILE A 246 -18.87 16.94 3.85
CA ILE A 246 -18.28 16.66 5.18
C ILE A 246 -18.27 17.90 6.09
N TYR A 247 -18.36 19.11 5.52
CA TYR A 247 -18.47 20.35 6.29
C TYR A 247 -19.87 20.59 6.87
N GLN A 248 -20.86 19.76 6.50
CA GLN A 248 -22.18 19.86 7.08
C GLN A 248 -22.15 19.37 8.54
N PRO A 249 -22.80 20.08 9.47
CA PRO A 249 -22.85 19.64 10.86
C PRO A 249 -23.50 18.25 10.96
N HIS A 250 -23.02 17.44 11.89
CA HIS A 250 -23.48 16.06 12.16
C HIS A 250 -23.26 15.01 11.06
N ILE A 251 -22.78 15.39 9.86
CA ILE A 251 -22.71 14.48 8.72
C ILE A 251 -21.85 13.23 8.96
N ILE A 252 -20.71 13.38 9.65
CA ILE A 252 -19.85 12.23 9.99
C ILE A 252 -20.62 11.25 10.89
N ASP A 253 -21.35 11.75 11.87
CA ASP A 253 -22.10 10.90 12.80
C ASP A 253 -23.25 10.19 12.07
N ASP A 254 -23.92 10.89 11.14
CA ASP A 254 -24.99 10.33 10.31
C ASP A 254 -24.49 9.23 9.38
N ILE A 255 -23.35 9.46 8.72
CA ILE A 255 -22.67 8.47 7.87
C ILE A 255 -22.27 7.26 8.72
N MET A 256 -21.61 7.47 9.86
CA MET A 256 -21.15 6.37 10.71
C MET A 256 -22.31 5.52 11.25
N ARG A 257 -23.42 6.14 11.66
CA ARG A 257 -24.65 5.40 12.01
C ARG A 257 -25.23 4.67 10.81
N GLY A 258 -25.23 5.29 9.63
CA GLY A 258 -25.66 4.66 8.39
C GLY A 258 -24.85 3.40 8.06
N LEU A 259 -23.53 3.51 8.04
CA LEU A 259 -22.62 2.39 7.77
C LEU A 259 -22.77 1.25 8.78
N ALA A 260 -23.04 1.56 10.04
CA ALA A 260 -23.19 0.54 11.09
C ALA A 260 -24.56 -0.15 11.11
N SER A 261 -25.63 0.52 10.66
CA SER A 261 -27.00 0.01 10.75
C SER A 261 -27.58 -0.51 9.44
N THR A 262 -26.84 -0.33 8.34
CA THR A 262 -27.33 -0.66 7.01
C THR A 262 -26.55 -1.83 6.40
N PRO A 263 -27.22 -2.88 5.92
CA PRO A 263 -26.56 -3.96 5.20
C PRO A 263 -25.82 -3.45 3.95
N MET A 264 -24.64 -4.01 3.70
CA MET A 264 -23.90 -3.88 2.43
C MET A 264 -24.56 -4.70 1.31
N GLU A 265 -24.16 -4.49 0.06
CA GLU A 265 -24.53 -5.39 -1.03
C GLU A 265 -23.88 -6.78 -0.85
N SER A 266 -24.39 -7.78 -1.56
CA SER A 266 -23.86 -9.14 -1.52
C SER A 266 -22.50 -9.23 -2.22
N LEU A 267 -21.65 -10.17 -1.77
CA LEU A 267 -20.43 -10.50 -2.52
C LEU A 267 -20.79 -11.42 -3.69
N ASP A 268 -20.99 -10.85 -4.88
CA ASP A 268 -21.29 -11.60 -6.09
C ASP A 268 -20.85 -10.83 -7.36
N GLN A 269 -21.15 -11.37 -8.54
CA GLN A 269 -20.80 -10.79 -9.83
C GLN A 269 -21.58 -9.51 -10.20
N PHE A 270 -22.49 -9.03 -9.36
CA PHE A 270 -23.25 -7.80 -9.60
C PHE A 270 -22.59 -6.63 -8.88
N ILE A 271 -22.37 -5.55 -9.63
CA ILE A 271 -21.69 -4.36 -9.15
C ILE A 271 -22.53 -3.15 -9.55
N THR A 272 -22.72 -2.22 -8.62
CA THR A 272 -23.59 -1.06 -8.81
C THR A 272 -23.19 -0.20 -10.03
N GLY A 273 -24.20 0.42 -10.65
CA GLY A 273 -24.06 1.40 -11.72
C GLY A 273 -23.11 2.56 -11.39
N GLU A 274 -23.03 2.92 -10.11
CA GLU A 274 -22.20 4.04 -9.64
C GLU A 274 -20.71 3.86 -9.90
N ILE A 275 -20.24 2.61 -10.00
CA ILE A 275 -18.83 2.32 -10.26
C ILE A 275 -18.60 1.48 -11.52
N THR A 276 -19.65 1.01 -12.20
CA THR A 276 -19.55 0.38 -13.53
C THR A 276 -19.69 1.39 -14.66
N ASN A 277 -20.42 2.49 -14.44
CA ASN A 277 -20.66 3.51 -15.47
C ASN A 277 -20.22 4.92 -15.02
N HIS A 278 -20.29 5.19 -13.72
CA HIS A 278 -20.20 6.55 -13.17
C HIS A 278 -19.01 6.77 -12.23
N LEU A 279 -18.02 5.87 -12.23
CA LEU A 279 -16.83 6.04 -11.40
C LEU A 279 -16.10 7.32 -11.80
N PHE A 280 -15.94 8.24 -10.86
CA PHE A 280 -15.23 9.51 -11.08
C PHE A 280 -15.81 10.31 -12.27
N GLU A 281 -17.11 10.20 -12.53
CA GLU A 281 -17.79 10.93 -13.59
C GLU A 281 -17.62 12.46 -13.45
N ASP A 282 -17.38 13.15 -14.57
CA ASP A 282 -17.56 14.60 -14.67
C ASP A 282 -18.88 14.86 -15.39
N ARG A 283 -19.89 15.32 -14.66
CA ARG A 283 -21.25 15.54 -15.20
C ARG A 283 -21.30 16.58 -16.32
N ARG A 284 -20.24 17.37 -16.52
CA ARG A 284 -20.12 18.33 -17.62
C ARG A 284 -19.74 17.65 -18.94
N ILE A 285 -19.21 16.43 -18.88
CA ILE A 285 -18.72 15.66 -20.01
C ILE A 285 -19.54 14.38 -20.12
N PRO A 286 -20.39 14.24 -21.15
CA PRO A 286 -21.20 13.03 -21.35
C PRO A 286 -20.35 11.76 -21.40
N HIS A 287 -20.80 10.71 -20.72
CA HIS A 287 -20.14 9.39 -20.68
C HIS A 287 -18.69 9.41 -20.19
N SER A 288 -18.34 10.37 -19.32
CA SER A 288 -16.99 10.51 -18.77
C SER A 288 -16.68 9.59 -17.59
N GLY A 289 -17.70 8.99 -16.99
CA GLY A 289 -17.52 8.02 -15.90
C GLY A 289 -16.74 6.79 -16.35
N MET A 290 -16.01 6.16 -15.43
CA MET A 290 -15.22 4.96 -15.69
C MET A 290 -15.92 3.69 -15.18
N ASP A 291 -15.43 2.55 -15.65
CA ASP A 291 -15.85 1.21 -15.23
C ASP A 291 -14.78 0.58 -14.31
N LEU A 292 -15.02 0.60 -13.01
CA LEU A 292 -14.10 0.07 -11.99
C LEU A 292 -13.84 -1.44 -12.15
N PRO A 293 -14.85 -2.31 -12.35
CA PRO A 293 -14.61 -3.71 -12.67
C PRO A 293 -13.74 -3.93 -13.92
N ALA A 294 -13.98 -3.20 -15.01
CA ALA A 294 -13.15 -3.28 -16.21
C ALA A 294 -11.72 -2.79 -15.93
N LEU A 295 -11.55 -1.73 -15.13
CA LEU A 295 -10.25 -1.27 -14.65
C LEU A 295 -9.54 -2.34 -13.80
N ASN A 296 -10.25 -3.11 -12.97
CA ASN A 296 -9.65 -4.20 -12.18
C ASN A 296 -9.11 -5.31 -13.07
N VAL A 297 -9.91 -5.75 -14.05
CA VAL A 297 -9.50 -6.75 -15.05
C VAL A 297 -8.29 -6.24 -15.85
N GLN A 298 -8.35 -5.01 -16.34
CA GLN A 298 -7.25 -4.42 -17.11
C GLN A 298 -5.99 -4.21 -16.26
N ARG A 299 -6.14 -3.89 -14.97
CA ARG A 299 -5.02 -3.77 -14.02
C ARG A 299 -4.36 -5.12 -13.75
N ALA A 300 -5.13 -6.19 -13.61
CA ALA A 300 -4.59 -7.55 -13.50
C ALA A 300 -3.75 -7.92 -14.72
N ARG A 301 -4.25 -7.60 -15.92
CA ARG A 301 -3.50 -7.81 -17.18
C ARG A 301 -2.26 -6.94 -17.30
N ASP A 302 -2.33 -5.67 -16.87
CA ASP A 302 -1.17 -4.76 -16.82
C ASP A 302 -0.04 -5.29 -15.92
N HIS A 303 -0.44 -5.87 -14.79
CA HIS A 303 0.45 -6.44 -13.76
C HIS A 303 0.90 -7.87 -14.09
N GLY A 304 0.41 -8.45 -15.19
CA GLY A 304 0.76 -9.81 -15.58
C GLY A 304 0.24 -10.88 -14.62
N ILE A 305 -0.86 -10.62 -13.92
CA ILE A 305 -1.46 -11.56 -12.97
C ILE A 305 -1.90 -12.82 -13.73
N PRO A 306 -1.48 -14.02 -13.29
CA PRO A 306 -1.93 -15.27 -13.87
C PRO A 306 -3.47 -15.42 -13.91
N PRO A 307 -4.00 -16.29 -14.78
CA PRO A 307 -5.43 -16.60 -14.81
C PRO A 307 -5.92 -17.28 -13.53
N TYR A 308 -7.21 -17.17 -13.25
CA TYR A 308 -7.90 -17.79 -12.11
C TYR A 308 -7.57 -19.29 -11.94
N ASN A 309 -7.44 -20.03 -13.05
CA ASN A 309 -7.15 -21.46 -13.01
C ASN A 309 -5.75 -21.82 -12.47
N GLU A 310 -4.78 -20.89 -12.54
CA GLU A 310 -3.49 -21.05 -11.87
C GLU A 310 -3.66 -20.98 -10.35
N TYR A 311 -4.44 -20.03 -9.86
CA TYR A 311 -4.72 -19.84 -8.43
C TYR A 311 -5.52 -20.98 -7.82
N ARG A 312 -6.42 -21.60 -8.59
CA ARG A 312 -7.07 -22.85 -8.18
C ARG A 312 -6.03 -23.88 -7.75
N SER A 313 -5.02 -24.11 -8.58
CA SER A 313 -3.97 -25.09 -8.31
C SER A 313 -3.13 -24.71 -7.09
N LEU A 314 -2.76 -23.43 -6.96
CA LEU A 314 -2.03 -22.89 -5.80
C LEU A 314 -2.84 -23.01 -4.49
N CYS A 315 -4.16 -22.93 -4.58
CA CYS A 315 -5.09 -23.04 -3.45
C CYS A 315 -5.55 -24.48 -3.19
N ASN A 316 -4.85 -25.49 -3.73
CA ASN A 316 -5.18 -26.92 -3.62
C ASN A 316 -6.56 -27.31 -4.18
N LEU A 317 -7.08 -26.54 -5.13
CA LEU A 317 -8.25 -26.89 -5.92
C LEU A 317 -7.83 -27.63 -7.19
N LYS A 318 -8.74 -28.45 -7.72
CA LYS A 318 -8.53 -29.11 -9.01
C LYS A 318 -8.49 -28.06 -10.11
N ARG A 319 -7.42 -28.08 -10.91
CA ARG A 319 -7.33 -27.29 -12.14
C ARG A 319 -8.45 -27.71 -13.09
N ALA A 320 -9.19 -26.73 -13.60
CA ALA A 320 -10.26 -26.97 -14.57
C ALA A 320 -9.67 -27.22 -15.97
N VAL A 321 -10.22 -28.21 -16.67
CA VAL A 321 -9.92 -28.48 -18.09
C VAL A 321 -11.11 -28.11 -18.94
N THR A 322 -12.32 -28.37 -18.45
CA THR A 322 -13.59 -27.98 -19.08
C THR A 322 -14.35 -26.98 -18.21
N TRP A 323 -15.35 -26.31 -18.78
CA TRP A 323 -16.24 -25.43 -18.04
C TRP A 323 -16.99 -26.15 -16.90
N ASP A 324 -17.30 -27.43 -17.08
CA ASP A 324 -18.01 -28.23 -16.08
C ASP A 324 -17.16 -28.52 -14.83
N ASP A 325 -15.82 -28.52 -14.96
CA ASP A 325 -14.91 -28.68 -13.81
C ASP A 325 -15.03 -27.53 -12.80
N LEU A 326 -15.63 -26.39 -13.18
CA LEU A 326 -15.87 -25.24 -12.29
C LEU A 326 -17.16 -25.36 -11.47
N SER A 327 -18.03 -26.32 -11.77
CA SER A 327 -19.39 -26.43 -11.21
C SER A 327 -19.46 -26.57 -9.69
N ARG A 328 -18.37 -27.05 -9.07
CA ARG A 328 -18.27 -27.17 -7.61
C ARG A 328 -18.14 -25.80 -6.94
N GLU A 329 -17.33 -24.91 -7.51
CA GLU A 329 -17.03 -23.61 -6.92
C GLU A 329 -17.89 -22.49 -7.51
N ILE A 330 -18.36 -22.58 -8.76
CA ILE A 330 -19.07 -21.51 -9.46
C ILE A 330 -20.48 -21.98 -9.87
N PRO A 331 -21.54 -21.16 -9.69
CA PRO A 331 -22.88 -21.50 -10.16
C PRO A 331 -22.97 -21.71 -11.69
N ALA A 332 -23.83 -22.64 -12.12
CA ALA A 332 -23.92 -23.07 -13.52
C ALA A 332 -24.30 -21.91 -14.47
N GLU A 333 -25.21 -21.03 -14.03
CA GLU A 333 -25.61 -19.83 -14.75
C GLU A 333 -24.48 -18.82 -14.91
N VAL A 334 -23.55 -18.76 -13.96
CA VAL A 334 -22.36 -17.90 -14.04
C VAL A 334 -21.32 -18.53 -14.97
N ILE A 335 -21.11 -19.84 -14.90
CA ILE A 335 -20.26 -20.59 -15.85
C ILE A 335 -20.73 -20.38 -17.29
N ALA A 336 -22.04 -20.42 -17.53
CA ALA A 336 -22.61 -20.17 -18.85
C ALA A 336 -22.26 -18.77 -19.38
N ARG A 337 -22.28 -17.74 -18.52
CA ARG A 337 -21.87 -16.37 -18.89
C ARG A 337 -20.36 -16.25 -19.12
N LEU A 338 -19.54 -16.85 -18.27
CA LEU A 338 -18.08 -16.87 -18.44
C LEU A 338 -17.69 -17.51 -19.78
N ARG A 339 -18.37 -18.59 -20.17
CA ARG A 339 -18.17 -19.28 -21.46
C ARG A 339 -18.47 -18.41 -22.68
N LEU A 340 -19.33 -17.40 -22.55
CA LEU A 340 -19.61 -16.45 -23.64
C LEU A 340 -18.50 -15.39 -23.79
N ILE A 341 -17.73 -15.15 -22.73
CA ILE A 341 -16.76 -14.05 -22.64
C ILE A 341 -15.33 -14.56 -22.88
N TYR A 342 -14.99 -15.69 -22.26
CA TYR A 342 -13.64 -16.26 -22.28
C TYR A 342 -13.56 -17.46 -23.21
N PRO A 343 -12.52 -17.58 -24.06
CA PRO A 343 -12.36 -18.74 -24.96
C PRO A 343 -12.23 -20.06 -24.21
N THR A 344 -11.46 -20.09 -23.12
CA THR A 344 -11.23 -21.27 -22.30
C THR A 344 -11.23 -20.94 -20.81
N VAL A 345 -11.33 -21.98 -19.97
CA VAL A 345 -11.19 -21.84 -18.50
C VAL A 345 -9.82 -21.31 -18.06
N ASN A 346 -8.80 -21.39 -18.93
CA ASN A 346 -7.47 -20.86 -18.66
C ASN A 346 -7.36 -19.36 -18.96
N ASP A 347 -8.38 -18.72 -19.53
CA ASP A 347 -8.35 -17.30 -19.88
C ASP A 347 -9.09 -16.41 -18.85
N VAL A 348 -9.78 -17.02 -17.88
CA VAL A 348 -10.56 -16.30 -16.87
C VAL A 348 -9.63 -15.50 -15.98
N ASP A 349 -9.78 -14.16 -15.97
CA ASP A 349 -8.99 -13.28 -15.11
C ASP A 349 -9.28 -13.57 -13.61
N LEU A 350 -8.28 -13.38 -12.75
CA LEU A 350 -8.40 -13.73 -11.31
C LEU A 350 -9.56 -13.00 -10.60
N PHE A 351 -9.74 -11.70 -10.84
CA PHE A 351 -10.81 -10.91 -10.20
C PHE A 351 -12.22 -11.46 -10.47
N PRO A 352 -12.68 -11.56 -11.75
CA PRO A 352 -14.01 -12.12 -12.03
C PRO A 352 -14.12 -13.60 -11.66
N GLY A 353 -13.06 -14.39 -11.81
CA GLY A 353 -13.04 -15.80 -11.39
C GLY A 353 -13.29 -15.97 -9.89
N GLY A 354 -12.53 -15.25 -9.06
CA GLY A 354 -12.66 -15.29 -7.60
C GLY A 354 -13.97 -14.71 -7.09
N LEU A 355 -14.50 -13.65 -7.73
CA LEU A 355 -15.79 -13.05 -7.38
C LEU A 355 -16.98 -13.97 -7.71
N SER A 356 -16.82 -14.88 -8.66
CA SER A 356 -17.85 -15.82 -9.11
C SER A 356 -17.96 -17.07 -8.24
N GLU A 357 -17.06 -17.25 -7.26
CA GLU A 357 -17.04 -18.42 -6.40
C GLU A 357 -18.14 -18.38 -5.34
N ARG A 358 -18.66 -19.56 -5.00
CA ARG A 358 -19.53 -19.76 -3.86
C ARG A 358 -18.75 -19.44 -2.58
N PRO A 359 -19.34 -18.67 -1.64
CA PRO A 359 -18.68 -18.34 -0.39
C PRO A 359 -18.42 -19.61 0.44
N LEU A 360 -17.28 -19.64 1.12
CA LEU A 360 -16.99 -20.64 2.14
C LEU A 360 -17.96 -20.49 3.33
N GLN A 361 -18.26 -21.60 3.99
CA GLN A 361 -19.19 -21.60 5.11
C GLN A 361 -18.77 -20.60 6.20
N GLY A 362 -19.66 -19.64 6.49
CA GLY A 362 -19.45 -18.62 7.51
C GLY A 362 -18.51 -17.47 7.10
N GLY A 363 -18.05 -17.43 5.85
CA GLY A 363 -17.30 -16.32 5.26
C GLY A 363 -18.05 -15.71 4.06
N LEU A 364 -17.44 -14.69 3.46
CA LEU A 364 -17.94 -14.04 2.24
C LEU A 364 -17.20 -14.51 1.00
N VAL A 365 -15.95 -14.98 1.14
CA VAL A 365 -15.09 -15.29 -0.01
C VAL A 365 -15.09 -16.78 -0.35
N GLY A 366 -14.82 -17.07 -1.62
CA GLY A 366 -14.61 -18.43 -2.10
C GLY A 366 -13.23 -19.02 -1.78
N PRO A 367 -13.02 -20.30 -2.16
CA PRO A 367 -11.82 -21.06 -1.83
C PRO A 367 -10.51 -20.62 -2.49
N THR A 368 -10.52 -19.65 -3.43
CA THR A 368 -9.28 -19.06 -4.01
C THR A 368 -8.78 -17.79 -3.31
N ASN A 369 -9.47 -17.33 -2.25
CA ASN A 369 -8.98 -16.28 -1.36
C ASN A 369 -8.27 -16.76 -0.05
N PRO A 370 -7.67 -17.98 0.07
CA PRO A 370 -6.97 -18.38 1.28
C PRO A 370 -5.60 -17.69 1.40
N ARG A 371 -5.07 -17.68 2.62
CA ARG A 371 -3.71 -17.22 2.90
C ARG A 371 -2.67 -18.15 2.26
N VAL A 372 -1.66 -17.57 1.62
CA VAL A 372 -0.43 -18.26 1.18
C VAL A 372 0.59 -18.33 2.32
N LYS A 373 1.32 -19.44 2.47
CA LYS A 373 2.32 -19.61 3.56
C LYS A 373 3.50 -18.64 3.37
N CYS A 374 4.07 -18.10 4.46
CA CYS A 374 5.25 -17.20 4.35
C CYS A 374 6.41 -17.85 3.57
N ASN A 375 6.67 -19.14 3.79
CA ASN A 375 7.80 -19.86 3.16
C ASN A 375 7.63 -20.08 1.66
N SER A 376 6.43 -19.89 1.12
CA SER A 376 6.20 -19.91 -0.33
C SER A 376 6.47 -18.55 -0.99
N LEU A 377 6.78 -17.51 -0.21
CA LEU A 377 7.17 -16.20 -0.72
C LEU A 377 8.70 -16.03 -0.67
N PRO A 378 9.31 -15.34 -1.64
CA PRO A 378 10.74 -15.01 -1.61
C PRO A 378 11.09 -14.26 -0.32
N THR A 379 12.25 -14.57 0.28
CA THR A 379 12.73 -13.92 1.50
C THR A 379 13.24 -12.50 1.22
N ILE A 380 12.89 -11.54 2.08
CA ILE A 380 13.35 -10.15 2.00
C ILE A 380 14.14 -9.79 3.27
N ASP A 381 15.21 -9.02 3.12
CA ASP A 381 15.98 -8.46 4.24
C ASP A 381 15.27 -7.24 4.84
N LEU A 382 14.76 -7.40 6.06
CA LEU A 382 14.02 -6.35 6.78
C LEU A 382 14.90 -5.52 7.74
N ASN A 383 16.22 -5.67 7.70
CA ASN A 383 17.12 -4.95 8.62
C ASN A 383 16.95 -3.42 8.54
N ALA A 384 16.57 -2.89 7.38
CA ALA A 384 16.29 -1.46 7.17
C ALA A 384 15.01 -0.96 7.86
N TRP A 385 14.09 -1.85 8.23
CA TRP A 385 12.76 -1.54 8.77
C TRP A 385 12.63 -1.85 10.26
N ARG A 386 13.71 -2.32 10.89
CA ARG A 386 13.74 -2.65 12.31
C ARG A 386 13.77 -1.35 13.11
N GLU A 387 12.84 -1.18 14.05
CA GLU A 387 12.83 -0.05 14.98
C GLU A 387 14.06 -0.10 15.91
N THR A 388 15.22 0.37 15.46
CA THR A 388 16.47 0.44 16.25
C THR A 388 16.82 1.86 16.70
N ALA A 389 15.83 2.74 16.81
CA ALA A 389 16.01 4.14 17.21
C ALA A 389 16.77 4.33 18.54
N GLN A 390 16.83 3.31 19.41
CA GLN A 390 17.61 3.37 20.66
C GLN A 390 19.09 2.99 20.52
N THR A 391 19.51 2.38 19.40
CA THR A 391 20.90 1.89 19.20
C THR A 391 21.59 2.45 17.95
N GLY A 392 20.92 3.31 17.16
CA GLY A 392 21.42 3.82 15.88
C GLY A 392 20.79 3.16 14.65
N CYS A 393 21.07 3.72 13.48
CA CYS A 393 20.56 3.25 12.19
C CYS A 393 21.55 2.28 11.53
N GLN A 394 21.05 1.23 10.86
CA GLN A 394 21.89 0.41 9.98
C GLN A 394 21.89 1.03 8.58
N ILE A 395 23.04 1.55 8.13
CA ILE A 395 23.22 2.17 6.82
C ILE A 395 24.37 1.45 6.09
N ALA A 396 24.04 0.77 4.98
CA ALA A 396 24.97 -0.07 4.21
C ALA A 396 25.85 -1.01 5.07
N GLY A 397 25.22 -1.73 6.01
CA GLY A 397 25.90 -2.69 6.89
C GLY A 397 26.70 -2.08 8.04
N ARG A 398 26.69 -0.75 8.22
CA ARG A 398 27.28 -0.04 9.36
C ARG A 398 26.23 0.51 10.30
N THR A 399 26.54 0.51 11.59
CA THR A 399 25.73 1.17 12.62
C THR A 399 26.13 2.64 12.70
N VAL A 400 25.20 3.54 12.48
CA VAL A 400 25.37 5.01 12.50
C VAL A 400 24.57 5.56 13.69
N ALA A 401 25.20 6.35 14.57
CA ALA A 401 24.51 6.87 15.73
C ALA A 401 23.49 7.95 15.33
N VAL A 402 22.44 8.12 16.14
CA VAL A 402 21.45 9.18 15.91
C VAL A 402 22.13 10.55 15.98
N GLY A 403 21.93 11.37 14.95
CA GLY A 403 22.58 12.67 14.76
C GLY A 403 23.84 12.61 13.87
N GLU A 404 24.33 11.42 13.53
CA GLU A 404 25.49 11.24 12.64
C GLU A 404 25.07 11.00 11.19
N SER A 405 25.93 11.40 10.27
CA SER A 405 25.81 11.10 8.85
C SER A 405 26.82 10.06 8.37
N TYR A 406 26.44 9.32 7.34
CA TYR A 406 27.26 8.33 6.68
C TYR A 406 27.00 8.37 5.18
N ILE A 407 28.06 8.23 4.38
CA ILE A 407 28.01 8.22 2.93
C ILE A 407 28.14 6.75 2.48
N PRO A 408 27.01 6.04 2.27
CA PRO A 408 27.05 4.62 1.91
C PRO A 408 27.57 4.36 0.50
N THR A 409 27.41 5.31 -0.41
CA THR A 409 27.83 5.22 -1.81
C THR A 409 28.36 6.58 -2.28
N PRO A 410 29.16 6.65 -3.35
CA PRO A 410 29.82 7.90 -3.75
C PRO A 410 28.86 9.06 -4.04
N CYS A 411 27.61 8.78 -4.41
CA CYS A 411 26.61 9.81 -4.70
C CYS A 411 25.39 9.78 -3.75
N THR A 412 25.47 9.11 -2.61
CA THR A 412 24.39 9.11 -1.61
C THR A 412 24.93 9.41 -0.23
N SER A 413 24.29 10.35 0.47
CA SER A 413 24.56 10.65 1.88
C SER A 413 23.33 10.38 2.73
N CYS A 414 23.51 9.75 3.88
CA CYS A 414 22.44 9.45 4.80
C CYS A 414 22.73 10.07 6.17
N ILE A 415 21.69 10.54 6.86
CA ILE A 415 21.73 10.94 8.26
C ILE A 415 20.84 10.01 9.07
N CYS A 416 21.33 9.57 10.23
CA CYS A 416 20.51 8.81 11.16
C CYS A 416 19.74 9.76 12.07
N THR A 417 18.41 9.72 12.04
CA THR A 417 17.54 10.52 12.90
C THR A 417 16.82 9.62 13.92
N PRO A 418 16.18 10.17 14.97
CA PRO A 418 15.34 9.39 15.88
C PRO A 418 14.23 8.60 15.16
N GLU A 419 13.85 9.05 13.97
CA GLU A 419 12.82 8.43 13.11
C GLU A 419 13.39 7.38 12.13
N GLY A 420 14.71 7.21 12.03
CA GLY A 420 15.38 6.26 11.13
C GLY A 420 16.44 6.91 10.22
N ALA A 421 17.00 6.13 9.29
CA ALA A 421 17.96 6.65 8.30
C ALA A 421 17.24 7.48 7.23
N GLN A 422 17.69 8.70 7.00
CA GLN A 422 17.22 9.57 5.91
C GLN A 422 18.36 9.77 4.91
N CYS A 423 18.20 9.26 3.69
CA CYS A 423 19.20 9.35 2.64
C CYS A 423 18.81 10.36 1.57
N ALA A 424 19.80 11.08 1.04
CA ALA A 424 19.67 12.04 -0.03
C ALA A 424 20.78 11.86 -1.06
N SER A 425 20.43 12.08 -2.33
CA SER A 425 21.36 12.09 -3.44
C SER A 425 22.31 13.28 -3.35
N LEU A 426 23.61 13.03 -3.49
CA LEU A 426 24.63 14.06 -3.63
C LEU A 426 24.66 14.54 -5.09
N ARG A 427 24.76 15.85 -5.26
CA ARG A 427 24.90 16.45 -6.60
C ARG A 427 26.34 16.27 -7.09
N VAL A 428 26.50 15.61 -8.23
CA VAL A 428 27.79 15.47 -8.90
C VAL A 428 28.04 16.68 -9.79
N THR A 429 29.10 17.43 -9.52
CA THR A 429 29.50 18.60 -10.32
C THR A 429 30.58 18.28 -11.34
N ASP A 430 31.32 17.18 -11.15
CA ASP A 430 32.43 16.75 -12.00
C ASP A 430 32.56 15.22 -11.99
N CYS A 431 32.14 14.58 -13.08
CA CYS A 431 32.16 13.12 -13.23
C CYS A 431 33.56 12.54 -13.42
N ASP A 432 34.49 13.29 -14.02
CA ASP A 432 35.87 12.87 -14.23
C ASP A 432 36.63 12.81 -12.91
N ARG A 433 36.42 13.83 -12.06
CA ARG A 433 36.93 13.83 -10.69
C ARG A 433 36.31 12.70 -9.85
N LEU A 434 34.99 12.51 -9.91
CA LEU A 434 34.32 11.45 -9.17
C LEU A 434 34.84 10.06 -9.55
N LEU A 435 35.07 9.80 -10.83
CA LEU A 435 35.62 8.53 -11.31
C LEU A 435 37.05 8.29 -10.83
N ARG A 436 37.88 9.34 -10.71
CA ARG A 436 39.22 9.24 -10.11
C ARG A 436 39.18 8.97 -8.61
N GLU A 437 38.24 9.58 -7.89
CA GLU A 437 38.15 9.49 -6.43
C GLU A 437 37.46 8.21 -5.94
N ALA A 438 36.36 7.80 -6.58
CA ALA A 438 35.54 6.66 -6.18
C ALA A 438 35.82 5.38 -7.00
N GLY A 439 36.41 5.50 -8.19
CA GLY A 439 36.63 4.40 -9.11
C GLY A 439 35.42 4.09 -10.01
N MET A 440 35.69 3.58 -11.21
CA MET A 440 34.67 3.34 -12.23
C MET A 440 33.64 2.28 -11.84
N GLU A 441 34.06 1.23 -11.14
CA GLU A 441 33.17 0.17 -10.66
C GLU A 441 32.16 0.70 -9.63
N ALA A 442 32.62 1.43 -8.60
CA ALA A 442 31.73 2.00 -7.58
C ALA A 442 30.77 3.06 -8.12
N VAL A 443 31.17 3.82 -9.16
CA VAL A 443 30.31 4.79 -9.85
C VAL A 443 29.23 4.09 -10.70
N LEU A 444 29.57 2.95 -11.31
CA LEU A 444 28.62 2.15 -12.10
C LEU A 444 27.63 1.37 -11.21
N GLU A 445 28.06 0.97 -10.01
CA GLU A 445 27.20 0.30 -9.03
C GLU A 445 26.25 1.27 -8.30
N ASP A 446 26.57 2.56 -8.26
CA ASP A 446 25.73 3.61 -7.68
C ASP A 446 24.76 4.19 -8.73
N GLU A 447 23.45 3.91 -8.57
CA GLU A 447 22.39 4.37 -9.48
C GLU A 447 22.28 5.91 -9.56
N VAL A 448 22.60 6.62 -8.47
CA VAL A 448 22.58 8.08 -8.39
C VAL A 448 23.78 8.67 -9.13
N CYS A 449 24.95 8.04 -9.02
CA CYS A 449 26.12 8.45 -9.80
C CYS A 449 25.92 8.15 -11.29
N SER A 450 25.44 6.95 -11.62
CA SER A 450 25.25 6.50 -13.00
C SER A 450 24.23 7.35 -13.75
N SER A 451 23.16 7.79 -13.09
CA SER A 451 22.19 8.72 -13.69
C SER A 451 22.76 10.12 -13.92
N GLN A 452 23.58 10.64 -13.00
CA GLN A 452 24.19 11.97 -13.14
C GLN A 452 25.39 11.99 -14.10
N CYS A 453 26.10 10.87 -14.28
CA CYS A 453 27.32 10.77 -15.10
C CYS A 453 27.18 9.91 -16.36
N GLY A 454 25.96 9.50 -16.73
CA GLY A 454 25.70 8.55 -17.81
C GLY A 454 26.33 8.93 -19.16
N GLU A 455 26.28 10.21 -19.55
CA GLU A 455 26.91 10.67 -20.80
C GLU A 455 28.44 10.53 -20.79
N TYR A 456 29.07 10.81 -19.65
CA TYR A 456 30.52 10.73 -19.49
C TYR A 456 31.00 9.26 -19.48
N LEU A 457 30.27 8.39 -18.80
CA LEU A 457 30.54 6.94 -18.74
C LEU A 457 30.47 6.29 -20.13
N THR A 458 29.48 6.68 -20.93
CA THR A 458 29.28 6.15 -22.29
C THR A 458 30.44 6.54 -23.23
N ARG A 459 31.03 7.72 -23.04
CA ARG A 459 32.21 8.21 -23.79
C ARG A 459 33.51 7.51 -23.41
N GLN A 460 33.64 7.02 -22.17
CA GLN A 460 34.83 6.24 -21.77
C GLN A 460 34.76 4.77 -22.23
N THR A 461 33.56 4.18 -22.31
CA THR A 461 33.38 2.80 -22.80
C THR A 461 33.54 2.64 -24.32
N SER A 462 33.65 3.74 -25.07
CA SER A 462 33.85 3.72 -26.54
C SER A 462 35.31 3.52 -26.97
N VAL A 463 36.24 3.30 -26.02
CA VAL A 463 37.68 3.11 -26.27
C VAL A 463 38.14 1.69 -25.86
N ILE A 464 37.43 0.63 -26.27
CA ILE A 464 37.95 -0.75 -26.25
C ILE A 464 37.41 -1.53 -27.47
N PRO A 465 38.23 -2.20 -28.31
CA PRO A 465 37.74 -2.97 -29.46
C PRO A 465 37.06 -4.26 -29.03
N SER A 466 36.04 -4.66 -29.80
CA SER A 466 35.17 -5.81 -29.60
C SER A 466 35.90 -7.16 -29.53
N VAL A 467 35.59 -7.96 -28.48
CA VAL A 467 35.89 -9.40 -28.43
C VAL A 467 34.60 -10.19 -28.65
N SER A 468 34.65 -11.10 -29.63
CA SER A 468 33.55 -11.97 -30.04
C SER A 468 33.23 -13.03 -28.97
N LEU A 469 31.98 -13.06 -28.49
CA LEU A 469 31.47 -14.10 -27.59
C LEU A 469 31.00 -15.30 -28.40
N THR A 470 31.79 -16.38 -28.42
CA THR A 470 31.32 -17.71 -28.81
C THR A 470 30.69 -18.41 -27.62
N THR A 471 29.47 -18.91 -27.81
CA THR A 471 28.67 -19.59 -26.79
C THR A 471 29.15 -21.04 -26.59
N ARG A 472 29.56 -21.39 -25.36
CA ARG A 472 29.70 -22.79 -24.91
C ARG A 472 28.69 -23.08 -23.80
N ARG A 473 27.86 -24.10 -24.02
CA ARG A 473 26.90 -24.65 -23.05
C ARG A 473 27.63 -25.30 -21.85
N PRO A 474 27.08 -25.26 -20.62
CA PRO A 474 27.66 -25.97 -19.48
C PRO A 474 27.31 -27.46 -19.50
N ARG A 475 28.28 -28.30 -19.15
CA ARG A 475 28.11 -29.73 -18.83
C ARG A 475 27.59 -29.90 -17.41
N THR A 476 26.72 -30.89 -17.22
CA THR A 476 26.24 -31.40 -15.93
C THR A 476 27.29 -32.31 -15.27
N HIS A 477 27.42 -32.25 -13.95
CA HIS A 477 28.05 -33.31 -13.15
C HIS A 477 27.35 -33.50 -11.80
N ASN A 478 26.92 -34.74 -11.55
CA ASN A 478 26.50 -35.32 -10.28
C ASN A 478 27.73 -35.71 -9.43
N GLY A 479 27.58 -35.74 -8.09
CA GLY A 479 28.32 -36.64 -7.20
C GLY A 479 28.72 -36.05 -5.84
N GLY A 480 28.22 -36.65 -4.75
CA GLY A 480 28.40 -36.23 -3.35
C GLY A 480 29.81 -36.38 -2.74
N PHE A 481 30.01 -35.83 -1.54
CA PHE A 481 30.49 -36.49 -0.29
C PHE A 481 30.77 -35.42 0.81
N LEU A 482 30.38 -35.71 2.07
CA LEU A 482 30.73 -35.02 3.35
C LEU A 482 31.98 -35.70 3.98
N PRO A 483 32.50 -35.31 5.18
CA PRO A 483 32.82 -33.98 5.76
C PRO A 483 34.24 -33.94 6.40
N THR A 484 34.80 -32.75 6.71
CA THR A 484 35.83 -32.62 7.78
C THR A 484 35.85 -31.24 8.44
N SER A 485 35.93 -31.29 9.77
CA SER A 485 36.11 -30.26 10.80
C SER A 485 37.35 -29.37 10.66
N LEU A 486 37.25 -28.09 11.04
CA LEU A 486 38.37 -27.33 11.63
C LEU A 486 37.86 -26.20 12.57
N VAL A 487 38.59 -26.05 13.69
CA VAL A 487 38.35 -25.29 14.92
C VAL A 487 38.81 -23.81 14.78
N PRO A 488 38.22 -22.83 15.49
CA PRO A 488 38.63 -21.41 15.43
C PRO A 488 39.76 -21.05 16.44
N PRO A 489 40.58 -20.01 16.19
CA PRO A 489 41.55 -19.51 17.16
C PRO A 489 40.97 -18.44 18.13
N PRO A 490 41.63 -18.17 19.28
CA PRO A 490 41.07 -17.50 20.46
C PRO A 490 41.26 -15.96 20.49
N PRO A 491 40.65 -15.24 21.45
CA PRO A 491 40.65 -13.77 21.48
C PRO A 491 41.86 -13.18 22.21
N VAL A 492 42.38 -12.06 21.71
CA VAL A 492 43.42 -11.26 22.37
C VAL A 492 42.76 -10.17 23.22
N ARG A 493 43.03 -10.20 24.54
CA ARG A 493 42.80 -9.10 25.48
C ARG A 493 43.88 -8.03 25.30
N GLN A 494 43.51 -6.75 25.29
CA GLN A 494 44.37 -5.70 25.85
C GLN A 494 43.57 -4.66 26.65
N ASN A 495 44.22 -4.23 27.73
CA ASN A 495 43.75 -3.44 28.85
C ASN A 495 43.82 -1.93 28.58
N LYS A 496 42.86 -1.21 29.18
CA LYS A 496 42.94 0.10 29.86
C LYS A 496 44.02 1.10 29.42
N ARG A 497 43.58 2.31 29.05
CA ARG A 497 43.90 3.57 29.78
C ARG A 497 43.04 4.74 29.26
N ARG A 498 42.36 5.42 30.20
CA ARG A 498 41.79 6.77 30.01
C ARG A 498 42.93 7.81 30.01
N PRO A 499 42.67 9.00 29.45
CA PRO A 499 42.79 10.20 30.29
C PRO A 499 41.56 11.11 30.22
N HIS A 500 41.31 11.78 31.34
CA HIS A 500 40.36 12.87 31.56
C HIS A 500 40.87 14.20 30.96
N LEU A 501 39.95 15.07 30.52
CA LEU A 501 39.95 16.56 30.55
C LEU A 501 38.55 17.01 30.05
N ARG A 502 37.57 17.31 30.93
CA ARG A 502 37.08 18.62 31.46
C ARG A 502 36.55 19.65 30.44
N PRO A 503 35.50 20.43 30.83
CA PRO A 503 34.46 20.98 29.95
C PRO A 503 34.69 22.45 29.59
N PHE A 504 34.14 22.91 28.47
CA PHE A 504 33.98 24.33 28.17
C PHE A 504 32.61 24.63 27.55
N ASP A 505 31.78 25.23 28.40
CA ASP A 505 30.90 26.38 28.21
C ASP A 505 30.23 26.69 26.87
N VAL A 506 28.90 26.79 27.00
CA VAL A 506 27.89 27.38 26.12
C VAL A 506 28.10 28.90 25.99
N PRO A 507 27.75 29.49 24.83
CA PRO A 507 26.88 30.67 24.89
C PRO A 507 25.65 30.54 23.96
N PRO A 508 24.51 31.18 24.30
CA PRO A 508 23.21 31.00 23.64
C PRO A 508 22.93 32.16 22.63
N PRO A 509 21.72 32.30 22.04
CA PRO A 509 21.49 32.50 20.61
C PRO A 509 21.36 33.97 20.18
N LEU A 510 21.46 34.24 18.87
CA LEU A 510 20.99 35.49 18.28
C LEU A 510 19.88 35.21 17.26
N LEU A 511 18.70 35.70 17.63
CA LEU A 511 17.51 35.90 16.80
C LEU A 511 17.80 36.96 15.72
N VAL A 512 17.41 36.67 14.47
CA VAL A 512 16.62 37.57 13.59
C VAL A 512 15.68 36.69 12.78
#